data_AF-A0A961XTI8-F1
#
_entry.id   AF-A0A961XTI8-F1
#
_cell.length_a   1.000
_cell.length_b   1.000
_cell.length_c   1.000
_cell.angle_alpha   90.00
_cell.angle_beta   90.00
_cell.angle_gamma   90.00
#
_symmetry.space_group_name_H-M   'P 1'
#
loop_
_entity.id
_entity.type
_entity.pdbx_description
1 polymer ?
#
loop_
_entity_poly.entity_id
_entity_poly.type
_entity_poly.pdbx_seq_one_letter_code
_entity_poly.pdbx_strand_id
1 'polypeptide(L)'
;HDEFESFVFAGGSVASAHPLGAKLGAIIEKYDILRLKGFVDVAGKPMRLLVQAVGNRIEHYFDREWRDGEKRGSQLVVIGLAGLDRAAIERELAEALS
;
A
#
# COMPACT_ATOMS: atom_id res chain seq x y z
N HIS A 1 24.05 -11.29 6.68
CA HIS A 1 22.67 -11.50 7.16
C HIS A 1 21.87 -10.36 6.57
N ASP A 2 20.83 -10.61 5.78
CA ASP A 2 19.96 -9.53 5.32
C ASP A 2 19.13 -9.05 6.51
N GLU A 3 19.37 -7.83 6.96
CA GLU A 3 18.66 -7.22 8.10
C GLU A 3 17.24 -6.77 7.74
N PHE A 4 16.93 -6.78 6.43
CA PHE A 4 15.67 -6.31 5.88
C PHE A 4 15.04 -7.36 4.98
N GLU A 5 13.72 -7.37 4.94
CA GLU A 5 12.95 -8.10 3.94
C GLU A 5 11.90 -7.20 3.29
N SER A 6 11.44 -7.61 2.11
CA SER A 6 10.39 -6.91 1.39
C SER A 6 9.51 -7.85 0.61
N PHE A 7 8.25 -7.47 0.43
CA PHE A 7 7.32 -8.17 -0.44
C PHE A 7 6.38 -7.20 -1.15
N VAL A 8 5.77 -7.70 -2.23
CA VAL A 8 4.76 -6.97 -3.01
C VAL A 8 3.39 -7.53 -2.67
N PHE A 9 2.51 -6.66 -2.20
CA PHE A 9 1.09 -6.93 -2.05
C PHE A 9 0.33 -6.42 -3.28
N ALA A 10 -0.48 -7.28 -3.89
CA ALA A 10 -1.40 -6.90 -4.95
C ALA A 10 -2.83 -6.90 -4.41
N GLY A 11 -3.55 -5.80 -4.59
CA GLY A 11 -4.91 -5.61 -4.08
C GLY A 11 -5.88 -5.10 -5.13
N GLY A 12 -7.15 -5.04 -4.75
CA GLY A 12 -8.25 -4.54 -5.58
C GLY A 12 -8.30 -3.02 -5.65
N SER A 13 -9.51 -2.48 -5.80
CA SER A 13 -9.78 -1.05 -5.87
C SER A 13 -10.50 -0.58 -4.60
N VAL A 14 -10.13 0.60 -4.09
CA VAL A 14 -10.83 1.23 -2.97
C VAL A 14 -11.92 2.18 -3.45
N ALA A 15 -13.00 2.32 -2.68
CA ALA A 15 -14.05 3.30 -2.97
C ALA A 15 -13.57 4.76 -2.83
N SER A 16 -12.65 5.04 -1.90
CA SER A 16 -12.12 6.40 -1.70
C SER A 16 -10.73 6.40 -1.04
N ALA A 17 -9.98 7.48 -1.25
CA ALA A 17 -8.65 7.68 -0.65
C ALA A 17 -8.71 8.13 0.82
N HIS A 18 -9.81 8.73 1.27
CA HIS A 18 -9.91 9.39 2.58
C HIS A 18 -9.61 8.46 3.78
N PRO A 19 -10.13 7.22 3.86
CA PRO A 19 -9.83 6.33 4.98
C PRO A 19 -8.47 5.63 4.84
N LEU A 20 -7.86 5.64 3.64
CA LEU A 20 -6.71 4.82 3.32
C LEU A 20 -5.48 5.19 4.16
N GLY A 21 -5.19 6.49 4.30
CA GLY A 21 -4.03 6.95 5.07
C GLY A 21 -4.07 6.48 6.52
N ALA A 22 -5.22 6.61 7.19
CA ALA A 22 -5.38 6.17 8.57
C ALA A 22 -5.25 4.64 8.73
N LYS A 23 -5.88 3.87 7.84
CA LYS A 23 -5.80 2.40 7.84
C LYS A 23 -4.35 1.93 7.63
N LEU A 24 -3.66 2.49 6.63
CA LEU A 24 -2.26 2.14 6.36
C LEU A 24 -1.34 2.55 7.52
N GLY A 25 -1.61 3.68 8.19
CA GLY A 25 -0.87 4.11 9.37
C GLY A 25 -0.95 3.11 10.51
N ALA A 26 -2.14 2.61 10.82
CA ALA A 26 -2.34 1.60 11.84
C ALA A 26 -1.59 0.29 11.52
N ILE A 27 -1.61 -0.15 10.25
CA ILE A 27 -0.86 -1.34 9.81
C ILE A 27 0.64 -1.11 9.92
N ILE A 28 1.13 0.06 9.48
CA ILE A 28 2.55 0.39 9.54
C ILE A 28 3.07 0.37 10.98
N GLU A 29 2.36 1.00 11.90
CA GLU A 29 2.72 1.05 13.31
C GLU A 29 2.65 -0.35 13.96
N LYS A 30 1.61 -1.13 13.65
CA LYS A 30 1.41 -2.46 14.22
C LYS A 30 2.49 -3.48 13.86
N TYR A 31 3.03 -3.39 12.65
CA TYR A 31 3.96 -4.37 12.09
C TYR A 31 5.38 -3.83 11.92
N ASP A 32 5.69 -2.67 12.50
CA ASP A 32 6.99 -2.00 12.39
C ASP A 32 7.47 -1.87 10.94
N ILE A 33 6.54 -1.55 10.02
CA ILE A 33 6.86 -1.40 8.60
C ILE A 33 7.71 -0.14 8.43
N LEU A 34 8.95 -0.31 7.99
CA LEU A 34 9.90 0.80 7.83
C LEU A 34 9.54 1.68 6.62
N ARG A 35 9.08 1.06 5.54
CA ARG A 35 8.67 1.76 4.32
C ARG A 35 7.55 1.01 3.61
N LEU A 36 6.55 1.78 3.17
CA LEU A 36 5.49 1.31 2.29
C LEU A 36 5.40 2.24 1.09
N LYS A 37 5.36 1.71 -0.12
CA LYS A 37 5.22 2.52 -1.34
C LYS A 37 4.45 1.82 -2.42
N GLY A 38 3.79 2.56 -3.29
CA GLY A 38 3.16 1.99 -4.46
C GLY A 38 2.02 2.84 -4.95
N PHE A 39 1.03 2.18 -5.52
CA PHE A 39 -0.18 2.83 -6.01
C PHE A 39 -1.42 2.03 -5.64
N VAL A 40 -2.50 2.75 -5.42
CA VAL A 40 -3.82 2.20 -5.13
C VAL A 40 -4.76 2.62 -6.24
N ASP A 41 -5.58 1.67 -6.69
CA ASP A 41 -6.67 1.97 -7.59
C ASP A 41 -7.86 2.54 -6.81
N VAL A 42 -8.35 3.70 -7.22
CA VAL A 42 -9.53 4.34 -6.63
C VAL A 42 -10.68 4.23 -7.62
N ALA A 43 -11.77 3.59 -7.19
CA ALA A 43 -12.95 3.37 -8.03
C ALA A 43 -13.49 4.70 -8.58
N GLY A 44 -13.84 4.70 -9.87
CA GLY A 44 -14.35 5.89 -10.56
C GLY A 44 -13.31 6.97 -10.86
N LYS A 45 -12.03 6.79 -10.49
CA LYS A 45 -10.94 7.69 -10.89
C LYS A 45 -10.12 7.08 -12.03
N PRO A 46 -9.76 7.85 -13.07
CA PRO A 46 -8.87 7.37 -14.13
C PRO A 46 -7.40 7.37 -13.67
N MET A 47 -7.08 8.01 -12.55
CA MET A 47 -5.71 8.17 -12.03
C MET A 47 -5.35 7.15 -10.96
N ARG A 48 -4.07 6.78 -10.94
CA ARG A 48 -3.44 6.01 -9.86
C ARG A 48 -3.26 6.91 -8.64
N LEU A 49 -3.65 6.44 -7.46
CA LEU A 49 -3.30 7.10 -6.21
C LEU A 49 -1.94 6.60 -5.76
N LEU A 50 -0.89 7.39 -5.93
CA LEU A 50 0.42 7.07 -5.41
C LEU A 50 0.39 7.17 -3.89
N VAL A 51 0.96 6.17 -3.21
CA VAL A 51 1.11 6.13 -1.76
C VAL A 51 2.58 5.94 -1.43
N GLN A 52 3.09 6.72 -0.49
CA GLN A 52 4.41 6.53 0.09
C GLN A 52 4.38 6.79 1.59
N ALA A 53 5.08 5.96 2.34
CA ALA A 53 5.20 6.06 3.77
C ALA A 53 6.62 5.69 4.24
N VAL A 54 7.12 6.43 5.22
CA VAL A 54 8.36 6.14 5.95
C VAL A 54 8.03 6.26 7.44
N GLY A 55 8.01 5.13 8.14
CA GLY A 55 7.34 5.04 9.45
C GLY A 55 5.92 5.63 9.40
N ASN A 56 5.55 6.41 10.40
CA ASN A 56 4.18 6.92 10.56
C ASN A 56 3.83 8.11 9.63
N ARG A 57 4.78 8.59 8.82
CA ARG A 57 4.53 9.69 7.87
C ARG A 57 4.03 9.11 6.55
N ILE A 58 2.76 9.35 6.25
CA ILE A 58 2.11 8.88 5.02
C ILE A 58 1.77 10.07 4.12
N GLU A 59 2.12 9.96 2.85
CA GLU A 59 1.73 10.88 1.81
C GLU A 59 1.04 10.11 0.68
N HIS A 60 0.00 10.73 0.10
CA HIS A 60 -0.63 10.23 -1.10
C HIS A 60 -1.08 11.36 -2.01
N TYR A 61 -0.99 11.13 -3.32
CA TYR A 61 -1.44 12.06 -4.34
C TYR A 61 -1.78 11.29 -5.63
N PHE A 62 -2.61 11.88 -6.49
CA PHE A 62 -2.86 11.31 -7.81
C PHE A 62 -1.66 11.59 -8.72
N ASP A 63 -1.03 10.53 -9.22
CA ASP A 63 0.22 10.60 -9.99
C ASP A 63 -0.05 10.79 -11.49
N ARG A 64 -0.53 9.73 -12.15
CA ARG A 64 -0.92 9.75 -13.57
C ARG A 64 -2.14 8.87 -13.82
N GLU A 65 -2.77 9.07 -14.97
CA GLU A 65 -3.79 8.17 -15.48
C GLU A 65 -3.25 6.75 -15.71
N TRP A 66 -4.13 5.77 -15.57
CA TRP A 66 -3.91 4.41 -16.05
C TRP A 66 -3.70 4.44 -17.57
N ARG A 67 -2.65 3.75 -18.07
CA ARG A 67 -2.41 3.65 -19.50
C ARG A 67 -3.31 2.57 -20.12
N ASP A 68 -3.57 2.71 -21.41
CA ASP A 68 -4.21 1.66 -22.19
C ASP A 68 -3.38 0.36 -22.12
N GLY A 69 -4.06 -0.75 -21.81
CA GLY A 69 -3.44 -2.06 -21.63
C GLY A 69 -2.67 -2.26 -20.30
N GLU A 70 -2.60 -1.25 -19.44
CA GLU A 70 -2.06 -1.40 -18.08
C GLU A 70 -3.02 -2.22 -17.22
N LYS A 71 -2.51 -3.22 -16.49
CA LYS A 71 -3.32 -3.97 -15.53
C LYS A 71 -3.68 -3.03 -14.37
N ARG A 72 -4.92 -2.56 -14.38
CA ARG A 72 -5.50 -1.75 -13.30
C ARG A 72 -5.61 -2.57 -12.01
N GLY A 73 -5.14 -2.01 -10.91
CA GLY A 73 -5.19 -2.63 -9.59
C GLY A 73 -4.19 -2.01 -8.62
N SER A 74 -4.32 -2.31 -7.34
CA SER A 74 -3.39 -1.77 -6.32
C SER A 74 -2.13 -2.62 -6.23
N GLN A 75 -0.98 -1.98 -6.09
CA GLN A 75 0.28 -2.64 -5.78
C GLN A 75 1.03 -1.84 -4.71
N LEU A 76 1.37 -2.50 -3.61
CA LEU A 76 2.13 -1.92 -2.50
C LEU A 76 3.38 -2.77 -2.26
N VAL A 77 4.52 -2.12 -2.18
CA VAL A 77 5.78 -2.70 -1.71
C VAL A 77 5.89 -2.41 -0.22
N VAL A 78 6.03 -3.46 0.57
CA VAL A 78 6.23 -3.41 2.03
C VAL A 78 7.68 -3.76 2.33
N ILE A 79 8.34 -2.97 3.18
CA ILE A 79 9.73 -3.16 3.56
C ILE A 79 9.85 -3.00 5.08
N GLY A 80 10.54 -3.91 5.74
CA GLY A 80 10.83 -3.87 7.17
C GLY A 80 11.97 -4.78 7.56
N LEU A 81 12.12 -5.06 8.85
CA LEU A 81 13.17 -5.94 9.36
C LEU A 81 12.85 -7.41 9.07
N ALA A 82 13.88 -8.26 9.05
CA ALA A 82 13.71 -9.70 8.95
C ALA A 82 12.80 -10.24 10.07
N GLY A 83 11.88 -11.14 9.73
CA GLY A 83 10.83 -11.66 10.62
C GLY A 83 9.47 -10.96 10.47
N LEU A 84 9.25 -10.20 9.39
CA LEU A 84 7.95 -9.58 9.11
C LEU A 84 6.86 -10.65 8.98
N ASP A 85 5.74 -10.47 9.69
CA ASP A 85 4.56 -11.34 9.54
C ASP A 85 3.82 -11.01 8.24
N ARG A 86 4.39 -11.46 7.13
CA ARG A 86 3.85 -11.23 5.79
C ARG A 86 2.39 -11.63 5.68
N ALA A 87 2.01 -12.79 6.21
CA ALA A 87 0.65 -13.31 6.08
C ALA A 87 -0.36 -12.43 6.81
N ALA A 88 -0.04 -11.97 8.03
CA ALA A 88 -0.90 -11.06 8.76
C ALA A 88 -1.00 -9.69 8.09
N ILE A 89 0.11 -9.16 7.58
CA ILE A 89 0.13 -7.88 6.86
C ILE A 89 -0.69 -7.95 5.56
N GLU A 90 -0.54 -9.01 4.76
CA GLU A 90 -1.32 -9.19 3.53
C GLU A 90 -2.82 -9.24 3.82
N ARG A 91 -3.25 -9.87 4.93
CA ARG A 91 -4.65 -9.89 5.36
C ARG A 91 -5.16 -8.50 5.70
N GLU A 92 -4.43 -7.74 6.51
CA GLU A 92 -4.89 -6.40 6.91
C GLU A 92 -4.83 -5.40 5.76
N LEU A 93 -3.87 -5.53 4.84
CA LEU A 93 -3.86 -4.76 3.61
C LEU A 93 -5.06 -5.11 2.71
N ALA A 94 -5.47 -6.38 2.65
CA ALA A 94 -6.67 -6.78 1.90
C ALA A 94 -7.94 -6.16 2.48
N GLU A 95 -8.09 -6.15 3.80
CA GLU A 95 -9.21 -5.47 4.49
C GLU A 95 -9.13 -3.94 4.37
N ALA A 96 -7.92 -3.39 4.29
CA ALA A 96 -7.74 -1.96 4.09
C ALA A 96 -8.12 -1.50 2.67
N LEU A 97 -7.88 -2.37 1.67
CA LEU A 97 -8.11 -2.10 0.25
C LEU A 97 -9.44 -2.65 -0.31
N SER A 98 -10.29 -3.27 0.51
CA SER A 98 -11.69 -3.62 0.16
C SER A 98 -12.63 -2.44 0.38
#